data_AF-A0A0X8VC78-F1
#
_entry.id   AF-A0A0X8VC78-F1
#
_cell.length_a   1.000
_cell.length_b   1.000
_cell.length_c   1.000
_cell.angle_alpha   90.00
_cell.angle_beta   90.00
_cell.angle_gamma   90.00
#
_symmetry.space_group_name_H-M   'P 1'
#
loop_
_entity.id
_entity.type
_entity.pdbx_description
1 polymer ?
#
loop_
_entity_poly.entity_id
_entity_poly.type
_entity_poly.pdbx_seq_one_letter_code
_entity_poly.pdbx_strand_id
1 'polypeptide(L)'
;MAREICISSEFIEKELPLAPPLYVSVYLMTKALEDADAATIAQRLNVLESDVVRAWQYWQERERTKPVEQVSTRVFMEQKPEYSMAELSEYMKHGEMKALLQTAQRKLGKPLTQQDISMIFGLYDWLGFSIDLIEVLLSYCVSDGFKGMRYVEKVAMAWAEEGIQTVDKAVEYIEMRKTSFHTIMRAFGQSGRMPVEGEETYMKKWLREYEMSIDVIKVACERTVMQTGKVSFAYADSILKKWKDAGVKTPADIETLDRAFAAKKTVRTGEPKVVATQPKQNRFINYPQRQWDFEKLEKLQREERDKW
;
A
#
# COMPACT_ATOMS: atom_id res chain seq x y z
N MET A 1 18.24 -23.81 -30.79
CA MET A 1 17.28 -23.03 -29.98
C MET A 1 17.16 -21.67 -30.64
N ALA A 2 15.97 -21.28 -31.10
CA ALA A 2 15.78 -19.95 -31.66
C ALA A 2 15.94 -18.93 -30.53
N ARG A 3 16.79 -17.92 -30.71
CA ARG A 3 16.90 -16.79 -29.78
C ARG A 3 15.90 -15.74 -30.25
N GLU A 4 15.05 -15.28 -29.35
CA GLU A 4 14.09 -14.22 -29.60
C GLU A 4 14.73 -12.88 -29.27
N ILE A 5 14.55 -11.89 -30.15
CA ILE A 5 15.03 -10.52 -29.96
C ILE A 5 13.80 -9.67 -29.64
N CYS A 6 13.72 -9.14 -28.42
CA CYS A 6 12.64 -8.25 -28.01
C CYS A 6 13.00 -6.79 -28.36
N ILE A 7 12.17 -6.15 -29.17
CA ILE A 7 12.30 -4.74 -29.57
C ILE A 7 10.96 -4.06 -29.29
N SER A 8 10.98 -2.86 -28.68
CA SER A 8 9.74 -2.13 -28.39
C SER A 8 9.04 -1.70 -29.69
N SER A 9 7.70 -1.81 -29.70
CA SER A 9 6.89 -1.34 -30.83
C SER A 9 7.11 0.14 -31.13
N GLU A 10 7.28 0.95 -30.09
CA GLU A 10 7.55 2.38 -30.23
C GLU A 10 8.86 2.67 -30.98
N PHE A 11 9.93 1.91 -30.73
CA PHE A 11 11.19 2.06 -31.46
C PHE A 11 11.02 1.68 -32.93
N ILE A 12 10.25 0.63 -33.21
CA ILE A 12 9.96 0.17 -34.57
C ILE A 12 9.16 1.22 -35.35
N GLU A 13 8.20 1.89 -34.71
CA GLU A 13 7.33 2.85 -35.40
C GLU A 13 7.99 4.23 -35.58
N LYS A 14 8.77 4.70 -34.59
CA LYS A 14 9.30 6.07 -34.59
C LYS A 14 10.75 6.17 -35.08
N GLU A 15 11.59 5.19 -34.74
CA GLU A 15 13.05 5.29 -34.96
C GLU A 15 13.53 4.52 -36.18
N LEU A 16 13.03 3.29 -36.39
CA LEU A 16 13.41 2.45 -37.53
C LEU A 16 13.18 3.12 -38.90
N PRO A 17 12.06 3.83 -39.17
CA PRO A 17 11.81 4.42 -40.49
C PRO A 17 12.76 5.58 -40.83
N LEU A 18 13.38 6.18 -39.81
CA LEU A 18 14.28 7.32 -39.97
C LEU A 18 15.75 6.91 -40.11
N ALA A 19 16.06 5.63 -39.88
CA ALA A 19 17.41 5.09 -39.94
C ALA A 19 17.74 4.48 -41.30
N PRO A 20 18.99 4.61 -41.78
CA PRO A 20 19.45 3.89 -42.96
C PRO A 20 19.26 2.37 -42.79
N PRO A 21 18.88 1.63 -43.85
CA PRO A 21 18.64 0.18 -43.77
C PRO A 21 19.83 -0.63 -43.23
N LEU A 22 21.04 -0.17 -43.53
CA LEU A 22 22.26 -0.77 -43.01
C LEU A 22 22.38 -0.63 -41.48
N TYR A 23 21.97 0.51 -40.94
CA TYR A 23 22.10 0.80 -39.50
C TYR A 23 21.08 0.01 -38.68
N VAL A 24 19.90 -0.24 -39.24
CA VAL A 24 18.90 -1.16 -38.67
C VAL A 24 19.46 -2.58 -38.64
N SER A 25 20.08 -3.02 -39.74
CA SER A 25 20.69 -4.35 -39.84
C SER A 25 21.84 -4.55 -38.83
N VAL A 26 22.68 -3.52 -38.66
CA VAL A 26 23.73 -3.51 -37.63
C VAL A 26 23.12 -3.59 -36.23
N TYR A 27 22.09 -2.78 -35.92
CA TYR A 27 21.42 -2.79 -34.62
C TYR A 27 20.84 -4.17 -34.25
N LEU A 28 20.12 -4.79 -35.20
CA LEU A 28 19.55 -6.13 -35.01
C LEU A 28 20.65 -7.18 -34.80
N MET A 29 21.75 -7.10 -35.56
CA MET A 29 22.88 -8.02 -35.43
C MET A 29 23.61 -7.84 -34.09
N THR A 30 23.78 -6.59 -33.62
CA THR A 30 24.34 -6.31 -32.28
C THR A 30 23.45 -6.86 -31.17
N LYS A 31 22.12 -6.79 -31.30
CA LYS A 31 21.19 -7.41 -30.33
C LYS A 31 21.17 -8.93 -30.40
N ALA A 32 21.40 -9.52 -31.57
CA ALA A 32 21.44 -10.97 -31.75
C ALA A 32 22.74 -11.59 -31.17
N LEU A 33 23.85 -10.85 -31.26
CA LEU A 33 25.18 -11.24 -30.83
C LEU A 33 25.59 -10.34 -29.65
N GLU A 34 24.99 -10.58 -28.48
CA GLU A 34 25.35 -9.90 -27.23
C GLU A 34 26.90 -9.91 -27.05
N ASP A 35 27.46 -8.75 -26.76
CA ASP A 35 28.91 -8.50 -26.57
C ASP A 35 29.83 -8.72 -27.78
N ALA A 36 29.32 -8.70 -29.01
CA ALA A 36 30.14 -8.78 -30.22
C ALA A 36 30.90 -7.46 -30.52
N ASP A 37 32.14 -7.61 -30.98
CA ASP A 37 32.97 -6.50 -31.47
C ASP A 37 32.56 -6.06 -32.89
N ALA A 38 33.00 -4.86 -33.27
CA ALA A 38 32.68 -4.28 -34.58
C ALA A 38 33.16 -5.17 -35.73
N ALA A 39 34.30 -5.84 -35.54
CA ALA A 39 34.89 -6.78 -36.50
C ALA A 39 33.98 -7.98 -36.77
N THR A 40 33.44 -8.61 -35.72
CA THR A 40 32.53 -9.76 -35.88
C THR A 40 31.24 -9.36 -36.60
N ILE A 41 30.68 -8.20 -36.28
CA ILE A 41 29.45 -7.71 -36.91
C ILE A 41 29.69 -7.32 -38.38
N ALA A 42 30.81 -6.65 -38.66
CA ALA A 42 31.24 -6.28 -40.01
C ALA A 42 31.42 -7.51 -40.89
N GLN A 43 32.07 -8.56 -40.36
CA GLN A 43 32.26 -9.83 -41.07
C GLN A 43 30.92 -10.54 -41.36
N ARG A 44 29.99 -10.52 -40.40
CA ARG A 44 28.66 -11.17 -40.54
C ARG A 44 27.75 -10.47 -41.54
N LEU A 45 27.80 -9.15 -41.58
CA LEU A 45 26.99 -8.33 -42.49
C LEU A 45 27.70 -8.05 -43.82
N ASN A 46 28.95 -8.51 -43.99
CA ASN A 46 29.81 -8.24 -45.14
C ASN A 46 29.94 -6.74 -45.45
N VAL A 47 30.18 -5.94 -44.42
CA VAL A 47 30.35 -4.47 -44.49
C VAL A 47 31.65 -4.04 -43.83
N LEU A 48 32.04 -2.77 -43.98
CA LEU A 48 33.23 -2.24 -43.35
C LEU A 48 33.01 -2.05 -41.84
N GLU A 49 34.03 -2.32 -41.03
CA GLU A 49 34.02 -2.00 -39.59
C GLU A 49 33.71 -0.53 -39.33
N SER A 50 34.21 0.36 -40.20
CA SER A 50 33.92 1.80 -40.12
C SER A 50 32.44 2.15 -40.29
N ASP A 51 31.67 1.32 -41.01
CA ASP A 51 30.22 1.51 -41.17
C ASP A 51 29.46 0.99 -39.94
N VAL A 52 29.94 -0.08 -39.31
CA VAL A 52 29.43 -0.59 -38.04
C VAL A 52 29.62 0.44 -36.92
N VAL A 53 30.82 1.03 -36.82
CA VAL A 53 31.12 2.08 -35.84
C VAL A 53 30.24 3.32 -36.07
N ARG A 54 30.05 3.73 -37.33
CA ARG A 54 29.15 4.85 -37.68
C ARG A 54 27.69 4.56 -37.34
N ALA A 55 27.23 3.32 -37.56
CA ALA A 55 25.89 2.90 -37.16
C ALA A 55 25.72 2.94 -35.64
N TRP A 56 26.70 2.49 -34.86
CA TRP A 56 26.66 2.60 -33.39
C TRP A 56 26.66 4.05 -32.91
N GLN A 57 27.49 4.91 -33.49
CA GLN A 57 27.49 6.34 -33.18
C GLN A 57 26.14 6.99 -33.50
N TYR A 58 25.53 6.63 -34.64
CA TYR A 58 24.20 7.11 -35.02
C TYR A 58 23.13 6.74 -33.97
N TRP A 59 23.12 5.50 -33.50
CA TRP A 59 22.16 5.06 -32.48
C TRP A 59 22.44 5.66 -31.10
N GLN A 60 23.71 5.80 -30.72
CA GLN A 60 24.12 6.46 -29.47
C GLN A 60 23.73 7.94 -29.43
N GLU A 61 23.89 8.65 -30.55
CA GLU A 61 23.49 10.05 -30.67
C GLU A 61 21.97 10.19 -30.58
N ARG A 62 21.21 9.28 -31.21
CA ARG A 62 19.76 9.28 -31.11
C ARG A 62 19.22 8.92 -29.73
N GLU A 63 19.87 8.00 -29.03
CA GLU A 63 19.57 7.73 -27.61
C GLU A 63 19.85 8.96 -26.74
N ARG A 64 20.86 9.77 -27.08
CA ARG A 64 21.15 11.07 -26.41
C ARG A 64 20.17 12.18 -26.78
N THR A 65 19.61 12.19 -27.99
CA THR A 65 18.71 13.26 -28.48
C THR A 65 17.23 12.97 -28.27
N LYS A 66 16.84 11.83 -27.69
CA LYS A 66 15.47 11.68 -27.18
C LYS A 66 15.23 12.79 -26.16
N PRO A 67 14.15 13.59 -26.28
CA PRO A 67 13.64 14.29 -25.11
C PRO A 67 13.41 13.20 -24.09
N VAL A 68 14.17 13.26 -23.02
CA VAL A 68 14.05 12.33 -21.91
C VAL A 68 12.61 12.50 -21.41
N GLU A 69 11.68 11.62 -21.83
CA GLU A 69 10.69 11.13 -20.90
C GLU A 69 11.53 10.60 -19.75
N GLN A 70 11.57 11.41 -18.68
CA GLN A 70 12.39 11.20 -17.50
C GLN A 70 11.99 9.91 -16.82
N VAL A 71 12.42 8.77 -17.37
CA VAL A 71 12.94 7.69 -16.54
C VAL A 71 14.29 8.19 -16.07
N SER A 72 14.23 9.16 -15.15
CA SER A 72 15.38 9.51 -14.35
C SER A 72 15.75 8.20 -13.66
N THR A 73 16.88 7.61 -14.05
CA THR A 73 17.58 6.72 -13.14
C THR A 73 18.20 7.62 -12.08
N ARG A 74 17.35 8.31 -11.31
CA ARG A 74 17.77 9.02 -10.12
C ARG A 74 18.13 7.93 -9.14
N VAL A 75 19.39 7.98 -8.72
CA VAL A 75 19.88 7.23 -7.57
C VAL A 75 18.85 7.44 -6.46
N PHE A 76 18.19 6.37 -6.02
CA PHE A 76 17.34 6.41 -4.83
C PHE A 76 18.29 6.74 -3.67
N MET A 77 18.45 8.03 -3.37
CA MET A 77 19.10 8.44 -2.15
C MET A 77 18.17 8.02 -1.02
N GLU A 78 18.66 7.23 -0.06
CA GLU A 78 17.85 6.82 1.10
C GLU A 78 17.37 8.03 1.94
N GLN A 79 18.03 9.18 1.76
CA GLN A 79 17.71 10.42 2.45
C GLN A 79 17.41 11.54 1.46
N LYS A 80 16.41 12.35 1.82
CA LYS A 80 16.00 13.53 1.06
C LYS A 80 17.16 14.54 0.97
N PRO A 81 17.54 14.98 -0.24
CA PRO A 81 18.51 16.06 -0.41
C PRO A 81 18.02 17.37 0.19
N GLU A 82 18.93 18.16 0.76
CA GLU A 82 18.66 19.57 1.08
C GLU A 82 18.84 20.42 -0.17
N TYR A 83 17.81 21.20 -0.51
CA TYR A 83 17.84 22.07 -1.69
C TYR A 83 18.16 23.50 -1.29
N SER A 84 19.22 24.06 -1.88
CA SER A 84 19.63 25.43 -1.66
C SER A 84 18.66 26.42 -2.33
N MET A 85 18.64 27.66 -1.84
CA MET A 85 17.79 28.72 -2.42
C MET A 85 18.18 29.03 -3.88
N ALA A 86 19.46 28.91 -4.22
CA ALA A 86 19.95 29.14 -5.58
C ALA A 86 19.46 28.06 -6.55
N GLU A 87 19.49 26.78 -6.14
CA GLU A 87 18.98 25.67 -6.94
C GLU A 87 17.47 25.82 -7.16
N LEU A 88 16.70 26.07 -6.09
CA LEU A 88 15.25 26.27 -6.19
C LEU A 88 14.88 27.44 -7.11
N SER A 89 15.66 28.53 -7.09
CA SER A 89 15.49 29.69 -7.96
C SER A 89 15.68 29.35 -9.44
N GLU A 90 16.67 28.51 -9.76
CA GLU A 90 16.89 28.04 -11.12
C GLU A 90 15.70 27.23 -11.62
N TYR A 91 15.21 26.29 -10.80
CA TYR A 91 14.07 25.45 -11.20
C TYR A 91 12.76 26.24 -11.33
N MET A 92 12.57 27.29 -10.55
CA MET A 92 11.41 28.19 -10.67
C MET A 92 11.36 28.95 -12.01
N LYS A 93 12.46 29.00 -12.78
CA LYS A 93 12.47 29.55 -14.14
C LYS A 93 11.78 28.63 -15.14
N HIS A 94 11.69 27.33 -14.87
CA HIS A 94 10.95 26.39 -15.71
C HIS A 94 9.45 26.64 -15.58
N GLY A 95 8.77 26.83 -16.71
CA GLY A 95 7.35 27.18 -16.75
C GLY A 95 6.44 26.15 -16.09
N GLU A 96 6.75 24.87 -16.26
CA GLU A 96 5.95 23.77 -15.72
C GLU A 96 6.04 23.68 -14.19
N MET A 97 7.25 23.81 -13.62
CA MET A 97 7.45 23.86 -12.17
C MET A 97 6.75 25.08 -11.56
N LYS A 98 6.83 26.23 -12.22
CA LYS A 98 6.10 27.44 -11.79
C LYS A 98 4.58 27.22 -11.81
N ALA A 99 4.05 26.57 -12.85
CA ALA A 99 2.63 26.24 -12.95
C ALA A 99 2.20 25.29 -11.81
N LEU A 100 2.99 24.25 -11.53
CA LEU A 100 2.77 23.32 -10.42
C LEU A 100 2.71 24.05 -9.07
N LEU A 101 3.65 24.94 -8.77
CA LEU A 101 3.65 25.71 -7.52
C LEU A 101 2.41 26.61 -7.41
N GLN A 102 1.98 27.23 -8.51
CA GLN A 102 0.75 28.03 -8.53
C GLN A 102 -0.50 27.15 -8.31
N THR A 103 -0.57 25.98 -8.93
CA THR A 103 -1.64 25.00 -8.70
C THR A 103 -1.65 24.54 -7.25
N ALA A 104 -0.49 24.24 -6.67
CA ALA A 104 -0.34 23.86 -5.28
C ALA A 104 -0.84 24.98 -4.33
N GLN A 105 -0.45 26.24 -4.55
CA GLN A 105 -0.96 27.38 -3.76
C GLN A 105 -2.49 27.49 -3.81
N ARG A 106 -3.08 27.36 -5.01
CA ARG A 106 -4.55 27.40 -5.16
C ARG A 106 -5.23 26.26 -4.40
N LYS A 107 -4.71 25.03 -4.51
CA LYS A 107 -5.29 23.86 -3.83
C LYS A 107 -5.13 23.93 -2.31
N LEU A 108 -4.00 24.45 -1.83
CA LEU A 108 -3.74 24.57 -0.39
C LEU A 108 -4.37 25.81 0.24
N GLY A 109 -4.83 26.79 -0.56
CA GLY A 109 -5.47 28.01 -0.07
C GLY A 109 -4.52 28.94 0.70
N LYS A 110 -3.21 28.76 0.57
CA LYS A 110 -2.19 29.54 1.28
C LYS A 110 -0.96 29.78 0.39
N PRO A 111 -0.20 30.87 0.61
CA PRO A 111 1.10 31.03 -0.02
C PRO A 111 2.05 29.89 0.42
N LEU A 112 2.89 29.43 -0.50
CA LEU A 112 3.89 28.41 -0.19
C LEU A 112 5.09 29.04 0.50
N THR A 113 5.55 28.43 1.58
CA THR A 113 6.82 28.77 2.22
C THR A 113 7.99 28.12 1.46
N GLN A 114 9.22 28.56 1.75
CA GLN A 114 10.42 27.94 1.18
C GLN A 114 10.51 26.43 1.48
N GLN A 115 10.08 26.01 2.68
CA GLN A 115 10.02 24.59 3.06
C GLN A 115 8.99 23.83 2.22
N ASP A 116 7.83 24.44 1.95
CA ASP A 116 6.82 23.82 1.10
C ASP A 116 7.33 23.66 -0.34
N ILE A 117 7.99 24.68 -0.89
CA ILE A 117 8.60 24.64 -2.24
C ILE A 117 9.68 23.57 -2.32
N SER A 118 10.60 23.55 -1.35
CA SER A 118 11.67 22.55 -1.25
C SER A 118 11.11 21.12 -1.18
N MET A 119 9.99 20.93 -0.48
CA MET A 119 9.33 19.62 -0.42
C MET A 119 8.72 19.22 -1.76
N ILE A 120 7.93 20.09 -2.39
CA ILE A 120 7.31 19.80 -3.70
C ILE A 120 8.41 19.50 -4.72
N PHE A 121 9.49 20.28 -4.69
CA PHE A 121 10.66 20.02 -5.53
C PHE A 121 11.29 18.66 -5.23
N GLY A 122 11.42 18.27 -3.96
CA GLY A 122 11.88 16.93 -3.59
C GLY A 122 10.98 15.79 -4.07
N LEU A 123 9.67 16.00 -4.23
CA LEU A 123 8.80 14.98 -4.83
C LEU A 123 9.13 14.78 -6.31
N TYR A 124 9.37 15.89 -7.02
CA TYR A 124 9.75 15.86 -8.42
C TYR A 124 11.15 15.31 -8.61
N ASP A 125 12.14 15.87 -7.90
CA ASP A 125 13.53 15.50 -8.03
C ASP A 125 13.80 14.16 -7.35
N TRP A 126 13.91 14.15 -6.03
CA TRP A 126 14.29 12.95 -5.30
C TRP A 126 13.38 11.72 -5.49
N LEU A 127 12.05 11.87 -5.47
CA LEU A 127 11.13 10.72 -5.67
C LEU A 127 10.82 10.40 -7.14
N GLY A 128 11.25 11.24 -8.08
CA GLY A 128 11.02 11.01 -9.50
C GLY A 128 9.56 11.15 -9.93
N PHE A 129 8.70 11.83 -9.14
CA PHE A 129 7.31 11.97 -9.52
C PHE A 129 7.16 12.98 -10.66
N SER A 130 6.31 12.65 -11.64
CA SER A 130 5.93 13.62 -12.67
C SER A 130 5.12 14.77 -12.06
N ILE A 131 5.11 15.92 -12.75
CA ILE A 131 4.33 17.10 -12.33
C ILE A 131 2.85 16.74 -12.14
N ASP A 132 2.28 16.00 -13.09
CA ASP A 132 0.88 15.57 -13.04
C ASP A 132 0.61 14.65 -11.85
N LEU A 133 1.54 13.73 -11.53
CA LEU A 133 1.40 12.86 -10.36
C LEU A 133 1.43 13.67 -9.06
N ILE A 134 2.29 14.67 -8.96
CA ILE A 134 2.35 15.57 -7.81
C ILE A 134 1.04 16.36 -7.67
N GLU A 135 0.44 16.81 -8.77
CA GLU A 135 -0.87 17.47 -8.73
C GLU A 135 -1.98 16.53 -8.23
N VAL A 136 -1.99 15.27 -8.67
CA VAL A 136 -2.93 14.24 -8.20
C VAL A 136 -2.73 13.95 -6.72
N LEU A 137 -1.48 13.78 -6.27
CA LEU A 137 -1.13 13.59 -4.87
C LEU A 137 -1.63 14.73 -3.98
N LEU A 138 -1.37 15.99 -4.38
CA LEU A 138 -1.84 17.16 -3.64
C LEU A 138 -3.37 17.21 -3.57
N SER A 139 -4.05 16.92 -4.68
CA SER A 139 -5.51 16.85 -4.73
C SER A 139 -6.07 15.79 -3.80
N TYR A 140 -5.44 14.62 -3.76
CA TYR A 140 -5.77 13.53 -2.87
C TYR A 140 -5.62 13.96 -1.40
N CYS A 141 -4.45 14.49 -1.01
CA CYS A 141 -4.20 14.93 0.36
C CYS A 141 -5.15 16.04 0.82
N VAL A 142 -5.60 16.92 -0.08
CA VAL A 142 -6.62 17.93 0.23
C VAL A 142 -7.99 17.29 0.44
N SER A 143 -8.39 16.37 -0.44
CA SER A 143 -9.69 15.67 -0.33
C SER A 143 -9.80 14.78 0.91
N ASP A 144 -8.67 14.25 1.39
CA ASP A 144 -8.57 13.38 2.57
C ASP A 144 -8.43 14.18 3.89
N GLY A 145 -8.54 15.52 3.82
CA GLY A 145 -8.43 16.43 4.96
C GLY A 145 -6.99 16.84 5.23
N PHE A 146 -6.48 17.79 4.45
CA PHE A 146 -5.08 18.25 4.47
C PHE A 146 -4.52 18.47 5.88
N LYS A 147 -3.47 17.72 6.24
CA LYS A 147 -2.80 17.78 7.56
C LYS A 147 -1.42 18.48 7.53
N GLY A 148 -1.13 19.22 6.47
CA GLY A 148 0.16 19.90 6.26
C GLY A 148 1.12 19.16 5.33
N MET A 149 2.21 19.82 4.94
CA MET A 149 3.15 19.29 3.94
C MET A 149 3.87 18.01 4.39
N ARG A 150 4.19 17.86 5.68
CA ARG A 150 4.74 16.58 6.21
C ARG A 150 3.82 15.38 5.98
N TYR A 151 2.50 15.59 5.94
CA TYR A 151 1.56 14.53 5.59
C TYR A 151 1.66 14.16 4.11
N VAL A 152 1.76 15.17 3.23
CA VAL A 152 1.96 14.97 1.78
C VAL A 152 3.22 14.15 1.53
N GLU A 153 4.33 14.49 2.20
CA GLU A 153 5.59 13.74 2.09
C GLU A 153 5.44 12.28 2.50
N LYS A 154 4.79 12.00 3.63
CA LYS A 154 4.53 10.61 4.06
C LYS A 154 3.70 9.82 3.05
N VAL A 155 2.67 10.45 2.46
CA VAL A 155 1.85 9.80 1.43
C VAL A 155 2.67 9.56 0.16
N ALA A 156 3.50 10.52 -0.25
CA ALA A 156 4.38 10.36 -1.41
C ALA A 156 5.38 9.21 -1.23
N MET A 157 5.99 9.10 -0.03
CA MET A 157 6.87 7.99 0.31
C MET A 157 6.15 6.64 0.21
N ALA A 158 4.95 6.54 0.78
CA ALA A 158 4.15 5.33 0.69
C ALA A 158 3.79 4.97 -0.77
N TRP A 159 3.45 5.97 -1.60
CA TRP A 159 3.22 5.75 -3.04
C TRP A 159 4.48 5.25 -3.75
N ALA A 160 5.64 5.82 -3.45
CA ALA A 160 6.91 5.38 -4.02
C ALA A 160 7.27 3.95 -3.60
N GLU A 161 7.13 3.61 -2.31
CA GLU A 161 7.35 2.25 -1.77
C GLU A 161 6.40 1.21 -2.40
N GLU A 162 5.18 1.62 -2.73
CA GLU A 162 4.17 0.77 -3.38
C GLU A 162 4.30 0.73 -4.91
N GLY A 163 5.26 1.44 -5.50
CA GLY A 163 5.46 1.50 -6.95
C GLY A 163 4.38 2.30 -7.70
N ILE A 164 3.69 3.21 -7.01
CA ILE A 164 2.72 4.15 -7.55
C ILE A 164 3.49 5.39 -8.07
N GLN A 165 4.05 5.27 -9.26
CA GLN A 165 4.87 6.32 -9.90
C GLN A 165 4.22 6.96 -11.14
N THR A 166 2.97 6.58 -11.45
CA THR A 166 2.23 7.07 -12.61
C THR A 166 0.85 7.57 -12.20
N VAL A 167 0.31 8.54 -12.93
CA VAL A 167 -1.04 9.09 -12.69
C VAL A 167 -2.10 7.98 -12.68
N ASP A 168 -2.07 7.05 -13.64
CA ASP A 168 -3.07 5.99 -13.76
C ASP A 168 -3.11 5.08 -12.51
N LYS A 169 -1.95 4.58 -12.09
CA LYS A 169 -1.81 3.81 -10.84
C LYS A 169 -2.29 4.60 -9.61
N ALA A 170 -2.03 5.91 -9.56
CA ALA A 170 -2.47 6.74 -8.45
C ALA A 170 -4.00 6.89 -8.42
N VAL A 171 -4.64 7.11 -9.57
CA VAL A 171 -6.10 7.15 -9.69
C VAL A 171 -6.71 5.82 -9.29
N GLU A 172 -6.19 4.70 -9.82
CA GLU A 172 -6.63 3.35 -9.46
C GLU A 172 -6.50 3.10 -7.95
N TYR A 173 -5.36 3.45 -7.36
CA TYR A 173 -5.15 3.35 -5.91
C TYR A 173 -6.18 4.15 -5.12
N ILE A 174 -6.44 5.41 -5.52
CA ILE A 174 -7.39 6.29 -4.85
C ILE A 174 -8.81 5.72 -4.92
N GLU A 175 -9.23 5.24 -6.09
CA GLU A 175 -10.55 4.65 -6.32
C GLU A 175 -10.74 3.34 -5.56
N MET A 176 -9.75 2.45 -5.65
CA MET A 176 -9.73 1.18 -4.90
C MET A 176 -9.80 1.45 -3.40
N ARG A 177 -9.00 2.39 -2.88
CA ARG A 177 -9.02 2.78 -1.45
C ARG A 177 -10.39 3.30 -1.04
N LYS A 178 -10.95 4.25 -1.80
CA LYS A 178 -12.30 4.81 -1.53
C LYS A 178 -13.36 3.71 -1.49
N THR A 179 -13.38 2.84 -2.49
CA THR A 179 -14.40 1.79 -2.63
C THR A 179 -14.26 0.72 -1.54
N SER A 180 -13.04 0.24 -1.32
CA SER A 180 -12.76 -0.82 -0.34
C SER A 180 -13.03 -0.35 1.08
N PHE A 181 -12.55 0.84 1.45
CA PHE A 181 -12.73 1.37 2.79
C PHE A 181 -14.20 1.71 3.07
N HIS A 182 -14.90 2.31 2.11
CA HIS A 182 -16.33 2.57 2.24
C HIS A 182 -17.12 1.28 2.43
N THR A 183 -16.76 0.23 1.70
CA THR A 183 -17.41 -1.08 1.79
C THR A 183 -17.20 -1.73 3.16
N ILE A 184 -15.97 -1.69 3.69
CA ILE A 184 -15.64 -2.23 5.02
C ILE A 184 -16.36 -1.43 6.12
N MET A 185 -16.37 -0.10 6.03
CA MET A 185 -17.08 0.76 6.98
C MET A 185 -18.58 0.44 7.00
N ARG A 186 -19.18 0.27 5.83
CA ARG A 186 -20.59 -0.10 5.70
C ARG A 186 -20.88 -1.47 6.33
N ALA A 187 -19.97 -2.43 6.22
CA ALA A 187 -20.11 -3.74 6.87
C ALA A 187 -20.05 -3.67 8.41
N PHE A 188 -19.34 -2.68 8.97
CA PHE A 188 -19.42 -2.35 10.40
C PHE A 188 -20.70 -1.60 10.79
N GLY A 189 -21.60 -1.29 9.83
CA GLY A 189 -22.76 -0.46 10.07
C GLY A 189 -22.43 1.03 10.23
N GLN A 190 -21.21 1.45 9.86
CA GLN A 190 -20.80 2.86 9.84
C GLN A 190 -20.96 3.39 8.42
N SER A 191 -21.83 4.38 8.22
CA SER A 191 -22.04 5.03 6.93
C SER A 191 -21.88 6.53 7.05
N GLY A 192 -21.45 7.18 5.97
CA GLY A 192 -21.36 8.66 5.89
C GLY A 192 -20.06 9.28 6.39
N ARG A 193 -19.03 8.48 6.72
CA ARG A 193 -17.68 8.98 7.01
C ARG A 193 -16.59 8.09 6.43
N MET A 194 -15.43 8.67 6.21
CA MET A 194 -14.20 7.91 5.96
C MET A 194 -13.64 7.33 7.27
N PRO A 195 -12.87 6.23 7.20
CA PRO A 195 -12.15 5.71 8.36
C PRO A 195 -11.16 6.74 8.92
N VAL A 196 -10.93 6.67 10.22
CA VAL A 196 -9.85 7.44 10.87
C VAL A 196 -8.53 6.70 10.69
N GLU A 197 -7.39 7.37 10.84
CA GLU A 197 -6.05 6.80 10.60
C GLU A 197 -5.79 5.46 11.33
N GLY A 198 -6.27 5.33 12.57
CA GLY A 198 -6.19 4.07 13.33
C GLY A 198 -7.07 2.94 12.79
N GLU A 199 -8.21 3.27 12.16
CA GLU A 199 -9.09 2.30 11.49
C GLU A 199 -8.51 1.90 10.13
N GLU A 200 -7.95 2.87 9.39
CA GLU A 200 -7.27 2.62 8.11
C GLU A 200 -6.09 1.66 8.25
N THR A 201 -5.36 1.73 9.36
CA THR A 201 -4.21 0.84 9.60
C THR A 201 -4.67 -0.62 9.62
N TYR A 202 -5.80 -0.93 10.27
CA TYR A 202 -6.40 -2.26 10.22
C TYR A 202 -6.87 -2.63 8.82
N MET A 203 -7.55 -1.72 8.11
CA MET A 203 -8.03 -2.00 6.76
C MET A 203 -6.89 -2.29 5.78
N LYS A 204 -5.83 -1.49 5.81
CA LYS A 204 -4.61 -1.69 5.00
C LYS A 204 -3.96 -3.04 5.33
N LYS A 205 -3.84 -3.36 6.62
CA LYS A 205 -3.32 -4.65 7.09
C LYS A 205 -4.13 -5.82 6.52
N TRP A 206 -5.45 -5.76 6.56
CA TRP A 206 -6.30 -6.85 6.05
C TRP A 206 -6.22 -7.02 4.53
N LEU A 207 -6.23 -5.91 3.79
CA LEU A 207 -6.21 -5.94 2.33
C LEU A 207 -4.83 -6.28 1.77
N ARG A 208 -3.75 -5.88 2.45
CA ARG A 208 -2.38 -5.97 1.91
C ARG A 208 -1.52 -7.01 2.59
N GLU A 209 -1.45 -6.99 3.92
CA GLU A 209 -0.61 -7.96 4.65
C GLU A 209 -1.28 -9.32 4.77
N TYR A 210 -2.60 -9.35 4.86
CA TYR A 210 -3.36 -10.60 4.93
C TYR A 210 -3.90 -11.04 3.57
N GLU A 211 -3.85 -10.15 2.56
CA GLU A 211 -4.38 -10.39 1.21
C GLU A 211 -5.81 -10.94 1.22
N MET A 212 -6.62 -10.48 2.19
CA MET A 212 -7.99 -10.96 2.37
C MET A 212 -8.92 -10.27 1.38
N SER A 213 -9.81 -11.04 0.77
CA SER A 213 -10.85 -10.50 -0.09
C SER A 213 -11.82 -9.62 0.72
N ILE A 214 -12.37 -8.60 0.07
CA ILE A 214 -13.33 -7.68 0.69
C ILE A 214 -14.53 -8.45 1.26
N ASP A 215 -14.98 -9.51 0.58
CA ASP A 215 -16.13 -10.30 1.04
C ASP A 215 -15.83 -11.09 2.31
N VAL A 216 -14.61 -11.63 2.46
CA VAL A 216 -14.18 -12.24 3.72
C VAL A 216 -14.12 -11.19 4.83
N ILE A 217 -13.59 -10.00 4.54
CA ILE A 217 -13.53 -8.91 5.53
C ILE A 217 -14.94 -8.48 5.97
N LYS A 218 -15.91 -8.35 5.04
CA LYS A 218 -17.30 -8.03 5.38
C LYS A 218 -17.88 -9.02 6.40
N VAL A 219 -17.69 -10.32 6.18
CA VAL A 219 -18.19 -11.37 7.08
C VAL A 219 -17.55 -11.24 8.47
N ALA A 220 -16.25 -10.90 8.56
CA ALA A 220 -15.61 -10.64 9.85
C ALA A 220 -16.18 -9.41 10.56
N CYS A 221 -16.44 -8.32 9.83
CA CYS A 221 -17.06 -7.10 10.35
C CYS A 221 -18.46 -7.38 10.90
N GLU A 222 -19.30 -8.08 10.13
CA GLU A 222 -20.65 -8.46 10.52
C GLU A 222 -20.64 -9.34 11.78
N ARG A 223 -19.78 -10.37 11.82
CA ARG A 223 -19.61 -11.22 13.02
C ARG A 223 -19.20 -10.42 14.24
N THR A 224 -18.32 -9.45 14.05
CA THR A 224 -17.86 -8.59 15.14
C THR A 224 -19.00 -7.80 15.76
N VAL A 225 -19.84 -7.19 14.93
CA VAL A 225 -21.00 -6.43 15.39
C VAL A 225 -22.01 -7.36 16.06
N MET A 226 -22.30 -8.53 15.48
CA MET A 226 -23.23 -9.51 16.05
C MET A 226 -22.77 -10.08 17.39
N GLN A 227 -21.47 -10.32 17.58
CA GLN A 227 -20.93 -10.96 18.78
C GLN A 227 -20.61 -9.98 19.91
N THR A 228 -20.15 -8.76 19.57
CA THR A 228 -19.75 -7.77 20.59
C THR A 228 -20.82 -6.71 20.85
N GLY A 229 -21.84 -6.62 19.99
CA GLY A 229 -22.88 -5.57 20.04
C GLY A 229 -22.39 -4.17 19.65
N LYS A 230 -21.12 -4.03 19.23
CA LYS A 230 -20.51 -2.75 18.85
C LYS A 230 -19.46 -2.91 17.75
N VAL A 231 -19.06 -1.81 17.15
CA VAL A 231 -17.94 -1.78 16.19
C VAL A 231 -16.63 -1.97 16.94
N SER A 232 -15.80 -2.92 16.50
CA SER A 232 -14.48 -3.17 17.09
C SER A 232 -13.49 -3.70 16.04
N PHE A 233 -12.63 -2.82 15.53
CA PHE A 233 -11.58 -3.20 14.58
C PHE A 233 -10.60 -4.23 15.16
N ALA A 234 -10.24 -4.11 16.45
CA ALA A 234 -9.38 -5.07 17.12
C ALA A 234 -10.00 -6.48 17.20
N TYR A 235 -11.32 -6.57 17.42
CA TYR A 235 -12.01 -7.85 17.43
C TYR A 235 -12.07 -8.47 16.03
N ALA A 236 -12.42 -7.67 15.02
CA ALA A 236 -12.42 -8.11 13.63
C ALA A 236 -11.02 -8.60 13.17
N ASP A 237 -9.95 -7.88 13.55
CA ASP A 237 -8.58 -8.30 13.28
C ASP A 237 -8.25 -9.66 13.88
N SER A 238 -8.76 -9.96 15.08
CA SER A 238 -8.55 -11.26 15.71
C SER A 238 -9.26 -12.41 14.98
N ILE A 239 -10.42 -12.15 14.37
CA ILE A 239 -11.13 -13.12 13.51
C ILE A 239 -10.33 -13.33 12.23
N LEU A 240 -9.97 -12.24 11.55
CA LEU A 240 -9.25 -12.29 10.28
C LEU A 240 -7.88 -12.92 10.42
N LYS A 241 -7.19 -12.70 11.54
CA LYS A 241 -5.91 -13.37 11.83
C LYS A 241 -6.08 -14.88 11.93
N LYS A 242 -7.09 -15.36 12.66
CA LYS A 242 -7.39 -16.81 12.75
C LYS A 242 -7.73 -17.40 11.39
N TRP A 243 -8.46 -16.66 10.55
CA TRP A 243 -8.80 -17.09 9.20
C TRP A 243 -7.60 -17.12 8.27
N LYS A 244 -6.68 -16.15 8.39
CA LYS A 244 -5.40 -16.16 7.68
C LYS A 244 -4.58 -17.39 8.05
N ASP A 245 -4.45 -17.66 9.35
CA ASP A 245 -3.70 -18.82 9.86
C ASP A 245 -4.34 -20.16 9.42
N ALA A 246 -5.66 -20.16 9.18
CA ALA A 246 -6.40 -21.31 8.65
C ALA A 246 -6.45 -21.38 7.11
N GLY A 247 -5.85 -20.41 6.40
CA GLY A 247 -5.79 -20.39 4.94
C GLY A 247 -7.11 -20.04 4.24
N VAL A 248 -8.03 -19.35 4.92
CA VAL A 248 -9.30 -18.88 4.34
C VAL A 248 -9.03 -17.85 3.25
N LYS A 249 -9.60 -18.06 2.06
CA LYS A 249 -9.53 -17.08 0.95
C LYS A 249 -10.90 -16.62 0.50
N THR A 250 -11.92 -17.47 0.69
CA THR A 250 -13.28 -17.24 0.22
C THR A 250 -14.29 -17.34 1.37
N PRO A 251 -15.49 -16.74 1.22
CA PRO A 251 -16.57 -16.92 2.19
C PRO A 251 -16.97 -18.40 2.40
N ALA A 252 -16.82 -19.23 1.37
CA ALA A 252 -17.10 -20.67 1.46
C ALA A 252 -16.14 -21.40 2.41
N ASP A 253 -14.87 -20.98 2.47
CA ASP A 253 -13.89 -21.54 3.41
C ASP A 253 -14.27 -21.21 4.87
N ILE A 254 -14.95 -20.08 5.10
CA ILE A 254 -15.45 -19.71 6.42
C ILE A 254 -16.55 -20.68 6.86
N GLU A 255 -17.48 -21.02 5.96
CA GLU A 255 -18.55 -21.97 6.28
C GLU A 255 -18.01 -23.36 6.63
N THR A 256 -17.00 -23.84 5.90
CA THR A 256 -16.38 -25.14 6.18
C THR A 256 -15.69 -25.15 7.54
N LEU A 257 -14.99 -24.07 7.90
CA LEU A 257 -14.41 -23.90 9.23
C LEU A 257 -15.47 -23.83 10.33
N ASP A 258 -16.56 -23.12 10.12
CA ASP A 258 -17.64 -23.03 11.12
C ASP A 258 -18.32 -24.39 11.35
N ARG A 259 -18.58 -25.15 10.28
CA ARG A 259 -19.12 -26.51 10.38
C ARG A 259 -18.17 -27.42 11.17
N ALA A 260 -16.86 -27.34 10.90
CA ALA A 260 -15.86 -28.09 11.64
C ALA A 260 -15.78 -27.67 13.12
N PHE A 261 -15.94 -26.40 13.42
CA PHE A 261 -15.95 -25.88 14.80
C PHE A 261 -17.22 -26.30 15.55
N ALA A 262 -18.38 -26.24 14.91
CA ALA A 262 -19.64 -26.71 15.47
C ALA A 262 -19.60 -28.22 15.79
N ALA A 263 -19.07 -29.04 14.88
CA ALA A 263 -18.89 -30.48 15.08
C ALA A 263 -17.93 -30.80 16.25
N LYS A 264 -16.85 -30.02 16.43
CA LYS A 264 -15.94 -30.18 17.59
C LYS A 264 -16.62 -29.78 18.91
N LYS A 265 -17.52 -28.81 18.90
CA LYS A 265 -18.27 -28.37 20.09
C LYS A 265 -19.25 -29.45 20.55
N THR A 266 -19.94 -30.13 19.62
CA THR A 266 -20.86 -31.23 19.94
C THR A 266 -20.15 -32.47 20.48
N VAL A 267 -18.96 -32.79 19.96
CA VAL A 267 -18.13 -33.91 20.46
C VAL A 267 -17.62 -33.64 21.88
N ARG A 268 -17.18 -32.41 22.20
CA ARG A 268 -16.75 -32.03 23.56
C ARG A 268 -17.88 -32.01 24.60
N THR A 269 -19.13 -31.84 24.19
CA THR A 269 -20.30 -31.96 25.08
C THR A 269 -20.82 -33.40 25.23
N GLY A 270 -20.36 -34.32 24.38
CA GLY A 270 -20.75 -35.74 24.38
C GLY A 270 -19.75 -36.68 25.06
N GLU A 271 -18.55 -36.23 25.40
CA GLU A 271 -17.68 -36.96 26.32
C GLU A 271 -18.31 -36.90 27.73
N PRO A 272 -18.55 -38.03 28.41
CA PRO A 272 -18.93 -37.99 29.81
C PRO A 272 -17.85 -37.20 30.53
N LYS A 273 -18.24 -36.16 31.27
CA LYS A 273 -17.35 -35.51 32.24
C LYS A 273 -16.82 -36.61 33.15
N VAL A 274 -15.64 -37.12 32.85
CA VAL A 274 -14.81 -37.77 33.86
C VAL A 274 -14.62 -36.69 34.89
N VAL A 275 -15.18 -36.91 36.07
CA VAL A 275 -15.07 -36.02 37.22
C VAL A 275 -13.59 -35.87 37.49
N ALA A 276 -12.98 -34.83 36.94
CA ALA A 276 -11.60 -34.49 37.17
C ALA A 276 -11.50 -34.06 38.63
N THR A 277 -10.83 -34.91 39.39
CA THR A 277 -10.40 -34.71 40.76
C THR A 277 -9.82 -33.31 40.96
N GLN A 278 -10.48 -32.58 41.87
CA GLN A 278 -10.10 -31.39 42.61
C GLN A 278 -9.54 -30.16 41.86
N PRO A 279 -10.11 -28.96 42.09
CA PRO A 279 -9.51 -27.71 41.63
C PRO A 279 -8.21 -27.47 42.41
N LYS A 280 -7.09 -27.29 41.69
CA LYS A 280 -5.87 -26.74 42.27
C LYS A 280 -6.19 -25.36 42.85
N GLN A 281 -6.28 -25.28 44.18
CA GLN A 281 -6.43 -24.02 44.90
C GLN A 281 -5.20 -23.14 44.64
N ASN A 282 -5.43 -21.99 43.99
CA ASN A 282 -4.45 -20.92 43.98
C ASN A 282 -4.23 -20.44 45.42
N ARG A 283 -2.97 -20.28 45.84
CA ARG A 283 -2.52 -19.84 47.19
C ARG A 283 -3.12 -18.51 47.68
N PHE A 284 -3.90 -17.80 46.84
CA PHE A 284 -4.58 -16.55 47.17
C PHE A 284 -6.01 -16.74 47.69
N ILE A 285 -6.58 -17.95 47.65
CA ILE A 285 -7.96 -18.24 48.05
C ILE A 285 -7.98 -19.37 49.09
N ASN A 286 -7.13 -19.28 50.12
CA ASN A 286 -7.13 -20.22 51.26
C ASN A 286 -7.39 -19.48 52.58
N TYR A 287 -8.47 -18.70 52.62
CA TYR A 287 -9.03 -18.17 53.85
C TYR A 287 -10.40 -18.82 54.08
N PRO A 288 -10.74 -19.20 55.33
CA PRO A 288 -12.08 -19.65 55.65
C PRO A 288 -13.05 -18.50 55.36
N GLN A 289 -13.88 -18.66 54.33
CA GLN A 289 -14.98 -17.72 54.09
C GLN A 289 -15.91 -17.75 55.30
N ARG A 290 -16.21 -16.59 55.88
CA ARG A 290 -17.16 -16.49 57.00
C ARG A 290 -18.49 -17.09 56.56
N GLN A 291 -18.86 -18.21 57.16
CA GLN A 291 -20.22 -18.73 57.08
C GLN A 291 -21.08 -17.84 57.98
N TRP A 292 -21.93 -17.04 57.36
CA TRP A 292 -22.91 -16.26 58.08
C TRP A 292 -24.10 -17.16 58.40
N ASP A 293 -24.38 -17.32 59.68
CA ASP A 293 -25.62 -17.94 60.14
C ASP A 293 -26.74 -16.89 60.02
N PHE A 294 -27.39 -16.90 58.85
CA PHE A 294 -28.44 -15.95 58.50
C PHE A 294 -29.64 -16.04 59.44
N GLU A 295 -29.92 -17.21 60.01
CA GLU A 295 -31.01 -17.41 60.96
C GLU A 295 -30.72 -16.69 62.29
N LYS A 296 -29.47 -16.74 62.74
CA LYS A 296 -29.00 -16.00 63.92
C LYS A 296 -28.98 -14.49 63.71
N LEU A 297 -28.61 -14.03 62.52
CA LEU A 297 -28.65 -12.61 62.15
C LEU A 297 -30.08 -12.06 62.08
N GLU A 298 -31.01 -12.83 61.49
CA GLU A 298 -32.41 -12.43 61.41
C GLU A 298 -33.06 -12.36 62.80
N LYS A 299 -32.69 -13.28 63.70
CA LYS A 299 -33.15 -13.25 65.09
C LYS A 299 -32.66 -12.01 65.83
N LEU A 300 -31.38 -11.65 65.71
CA LEU A 300 -30.82 -10.42 66.29
C LEU A 300 -31.49 -9.16 65.72
N GLN A 301 -31.79 -9.15 64.42
CA GLN A 301 -32.47 -8.04 63.78
C GLN A 301 -33.91 -7.87 64.30
N ARG A 302 -34.64 -8.96 64.58
CA ARG A 302 -35.97 -8.89 65.21
C ARG A 302 -35.88 -8.36 66.65
N GLU A 303 -34.91 -8.85 67.42
CA GLU A 303 -34.68 -8.42 68.80
C GLU A 303 -34.26 -6.94 68.91
N GLU A 304 -33.56 -6.39 67.91
CA GLU A 304 -33.27 -4.94 67.84
C GLU A 304 -34.48 -4.11 67.41
N ARG A 305 -35.33 -4.66 66.53
CA ARG A 305 -36.54 -3.97 66.06
C ARG A 305 -37.61 -3.88 67.16
N ASP A 306 -37.63 -4.82 68.10
CA ASP A 306 -38.53 -4.81 69.25
C ASP A 306 -38.01 -3.92 70.41
N LYS A 307 -36.82 -3.31 70.27
CA LYS A 307 -36.22 -2.37 71.25
C LYS A 307 -36.49 -0.89 70.94
N TRP A 308 -37.22 -0.58 69.86
CA TRP A 308 -37.61 0.78 69.47
C TRP A 308 -39.13 0.95 69.44
#